data_AF-A0A7Z0GND5-F1
#
_entry.id   AF-A0A7Z0GND5-F1
#
_cell.length_a   1.000
_cell.length_b   1.000
_cell.length_c   1.000
_cell.angle_alpha   90.00
_cell.angle_beta   90.00
_cell.angle_gamma   90.00
#
_symmetry.space_group_name_H-M   'P 1'
#
loop_
_entity.id
_entity.type
_entity.pdbx_description
1 polymer ?
#
loop_
_entity_poly.entity_id
_entity_poly.type
_entity_poly.pdbx_seq_one_letter_code
_entity_poly.pdbx_strand_id
1 'polypeptide(L)'
;MTTAPDMTVLRNQYPKSHGLIRDILDGLPHEQRQAVETTHRSYLRTVERRHGDVPDDVGPHLWNAALATVLGGREDVADPVALDEQVHAARVRQQVSSLRAREDARRALAAEQAAETTIPAPAGLDAFIHDHADEETAWRVEDLWPRGGRVLLAAPPKAGKTTLMANLLRSLADGDPLLDRFGVEPAEAGVTLIDTEMGRGQLARWLAAQRIHNAEHVRVLSLRGDLSRFNVLDPATRTRWARALEGSQVVVLDNLRPVLDALGLDENREAGRFLTSWDELMAEAGADESLIVTHTGHNSERARGDSALLASNDAMWTLVRAEADNPASDRYFKAYGREVDFPEALIEFNDGALRIAGGSRKQHRITGKLEQLRDRVLEHLSDAEGWQSKRLIEKSIAGDNNLIRQALDEHVATGRVVARPRQGRGGGKEYALPAKT
;
A
#
# COMPACT_ATOMS: atom_id res chain seq x y z
N MET A 1 -22.20 20.49 -70.08
CA MET A 1 -21.40 20.95 -68.93
C MET A 1 -21.74 20.06 -67.75
N THR A 2 -21.01 18.96 -67.60
CA THR A 2 -21.14 18.01 -66.50
C THR A 2 -20.23 18.51 -65.39
N THR A 3 -20.82 18.91 -64.27
CA THR A 3 -20.11 19.40 -63.08
C THR A 3 -19.16 18.33 -62.55
N ALA A 4 -17.89 18.69 -62.33
CA ALA A 4 -16.92 17.84 -61.67
C ALA A 4 -17.42 17.42 -60.28
N PRO A 5 -17.22 16.15 -59.86
CA PRO A 5 -17.67 15.69 -58.55
C PRO A 5 -16.91 16.40 -57.42
N ASP A 6 -17.65 16.72 -56.36
CA ASP A 6 -17.15 17.45 -55.19
C ASP A 6 -16.25 16.57 -54.32
N MET A 7 -14.94 16.79 -54.41
CA MET A 7 -13.88 16.09 -53.66
C MET A 7 -13.91 16.39 -52.15
N THR A 8 -14.81 17.28 -51.68
CA THR A 8 -14.91 17.69 -50.27
C THR A 8 -15.47 16.57 -49.38
N VAL A 9 -16.24 15.62 -49.93
CA VAL A 9 -16.82 14.49 -49.17
C VAL A 9 -15.74 13.54 -48.64
N LEU A 10 -14.69 13.29 -49.44
CA LEU A 10 -13.56 12.43 -49.06
C LEU A 10 -12.73 13.00 -47.90
N ARG A 11 -12.55 14.32 -47.93
CA ARG A 11 -11.77 15.07 -46.95
C ARG A 11 -12.40 15.06 -45.57
N ASN A 12 -13.74 15.00 -45.52
CA ASN A 12 -14.50 15.08 -44.27
C ASN A 12 -14.76 13.71 -43.63
N GLN A 13 -14.78 12.61 -44.38
CA GLN A 13 -15.06 11.28 -43.82
C GLN A 13 -13.81 10.51 -43.35
N TYR A 14 -12.64 10.61 -43.99
CA TYR A 14 -11.48 9.74 -43.65
C TYR A 14 -10.11 10.45 -43.77
N PRO A 15 -9.69 11.24 -42.77
CA PRO A 15 -8.55 12.15 -42.89
C PRO A 15 -7.15 11.49 -42.89
N LYS A 16 -6.98 10.23 -42.43
CA LYS A 16 -5.66 9.62 -42.21
C LYS A 16 -5.04 8.88 -43.41
N SER A 17 -5.81 8.63 -44.47
CA SER A 17 -5.44 7.80 -45.64
C SER A 17 -5.44 8.59 -46.95
N HIS A 18 -5.59 9.91 -46.84
CA HIS A 18 -5.99 10.81 -47.92
C HIS A 18 -4.89 11.15 -48.93
N GLY A 19 -3.60 11.06 -48.56
CA GLY A 19 -2.50 11.43 -49.45
C GLY A 19 -2.34 10.45 -50.62
N LEU A 20 -2.13 9.17 -50.30
CA LEU A 20 -1.78 8.14 -51.29
C LEU A 20 -2.92 7.84 -52.28
N ILE A 21 -4.16 7.73 -51.80
CA ILE A 21 -5.32 7.39 -52.66
C ILE A 21 -5.61 8.53 -53.63
N ARG A 22 -5.46 9.78 -53.17
CA ARG A 22 -5.64 10.97 -54.01
C ARG A 22 -4.62 11.03 -55.13
N ASP A 23 -3.34 10.82 -54.83
CA ASP A 23 -2.27 10.86 -55.83
C ASP A 23 -2.48 9.80 -56.91
N ILE A 24 -2.99 8.62 -56.54
CA ILE A 24 -3.34 7.56 -57.48
C ILE A 24 -4.53 7.97 -58.37
N LEU A 25 -5.61 8.48 -57.79
CA LEU A 25 -6.80 8.91 -58.55
C LEU A 25 -6.48 10.06 -59.51
N ASP A 26 -5.62 11.00 -59.08
CA ASP A 26 -5.18 12.14 -59.88
C ASP A 26 -4.37 11.70 -61.12
N GLY A 27 -3.69 10.55 -61.06
CA GLY A 27 -2.96 9.93 -62.17
C GLY A 27 -3.81 9.11 -63.16
N LEU A 28 -5.09 8.86 -62.87
CA LEU A 28 -5.97 8.05 -63.75
C LEU A 28 -6.68 8.90 -64.83
N PRO A 29 -6.90 8.32 -66.04
CA PRO A 29 -7.83 8.87 -67.04
C PRO A 29 -9.22 9.13 -66.45
N HIS A 30 -9.88 10.18 -66.93
CA HIS A 30 -11.15 10.66 -66.39
C HIS A 30 -12.24 9.57 -66.30
N GLU A 31 -12.37 8.72 -67.32
CA GLU A 31 -13.33 7.62 -67.35
C GLU A 31 -13.06 6.56 -66.27
N GLN A 32 -11.79 6.22 -66.05
CA GLN A 32 -11.38 5.26 -65.02
C GLN A 32 -11.58 5.84 -63.61
N ARG A 33 -11.27 7.13 -63.42
CA ARG A 33 -11.55 7.81 -62.15
C ARG A 33 -13.04 7.77 -61.79
N GLN A 34 -13.92 8.09 -62.75
CA GLN A 34 -15.37 8.04 -62.54
C GLN A 34 -15.87 6.62 -62.21
N ALA A 35 -15.33 5.61 -62.87
CA ALA A 35 -15.65 4.22 -62.58
C ALA A 35 -15.23 3.82 -61.15
N VAL A 36 -14.02 4.20 -60.71
CA VAL A 36 -13.54 3.90 -59.35
C VAL A 36 -14.42 4.58 -58.29
N GLU A 37 -14.75 5.85 -58.47
CA GLU A 37 -15.62 6.58 -57.54
C GLU A 37 -17.02 5.96 -57.45
N THR A 38 -17.56 5.51 -58.59
CA THR A 38 -18.89 4.89 -58.67
C THR A 38 -18.90 3.54 -57.93
N THR A 39 -17.88 2.72 -58.16
CA THR A 39 -17.69 1.43 -57.49
C THR A 39 -17.49 1.61 -55.98
N HIS A 40 -16.67 2.57 -55.57
CA HIS A 40 -16.46 2.89 -54.15
C HIS A 40 -17.78 3.30 -53.46
N ARG A 41 -18.57 4.17 -54.10
CA ARG A 41 -19.90 4.55 -53.58
C ARG A 41 -20.85 3.36 -53.49
N SER A 42 -20.79 2.41 -54.43
CA SER A 42 -21.57 1.17 -54.36
C SER A 42 -21.18 0.30 -53.16
N TYR A 43 -19.88 0.18 -52.89
CA TYR A 43 -19.36 -0.54 -51.73
C TYR A 43 -19.75 0.12 -50.41
N LEU A 44 -19.63 1.45 -50.30
CA LEU A 44 -20.09 2.20 -49.13
C LEU A 44 -21.56 1.93 -48.81
N ARG A 45 -22.46 2.08 -49.79
CA ARG A 45 -23.90 1.81 -49.59
C ARG A 45 -24.20 0.38 -49.15
N THR A 46 -23.41 -0.58 -49.65
CA THR A 46 -23.57 -2.00 -49.29
C THR A 46 -23.21 -2.23 -47.82
N VAL A 47 -22.11 -1.61 -47.35
CA VAL A 47 -21.68 -1.66 -45.95
C VAL A 47 -22.67 -0.92 -45.05
N GLU A 48 -23.09 0.31 -45.41
CA GLU A 48 -24.07 1.11 -44.66
C GLU A 48 -25.41 0.38 -44.50
N ARG A 49 -25.94 -0.23 -45.58
CA ARG A 49 -27.20 -0.98 -45.53
C ARG A 49 -27.15 -2.16 -44.56
N ARG A 50 -25.98 -2.76 -44.38
CA ARG A 50 -25.81 -3.96 -43.55
C ARG A 50 -25.45 -3.64 -42.09
N HIS A 51 -24.67 -2.60 -41.86
CA HIS A 51 -24.11 -2.28 -40.53
C HIS A 51 -24.66 -0.99 -39.91
N GLY A 52 -25.52 -0.25 -40.62
CA GLY A 52 -26.11 1.01 -40.16
C GLY A 52 -25.20 2.22 -40.33
N ASP A 53 -23.87 2.03 -40.34
CA ASP A 53 -22.85 3.04 -40.60
C ASP A 53 -21.58 2.41 -41.20
N VAL A 54 -20.67 3.21 -41.76
CA VAL A 54 -19.34 2.78 -42.22
C VAL A 54 -18.30 3.13 -41.16
N PRO A 55 -17.65 2.14 -40.52
CA PRO A 55 -16.60 2.43 -39.56
C PRO A 55 -15.46 3.25 -40.18
N ASP A 56 -14.92 4.21 -39.42
CA ASP A 56 -13.84 5.12 -39.84
C ASP A 56 -12.60 4.40 -40.41
N ASP A 57 -12.35 3.15 -40.00
CA ASP A 57 -11.23 2.32 -40.45
C ASP A 57 -11.51 1.56 -41.76
N VAL A 58 -12.76 1.46 -42.20
CA VAL A 58 -13.20 0.65 -43.36
C VAL A 58 -13.17 1.46 -44.66
N GLY A 59 -13.51 2.76 -44.62
CA GLY A 59 -13.53 3.64 -45.80
C GLY A 59 -12.29 3.54 -46.71
N PRO A 60 -11.05 3.53 -46.18
CA PRO A 60 -9.84 3.42 -46.99
C PRO A 60 -9.69 2.07 -47.71
N HIS A 61 -10.22 0.98 -47.14
CA HIS A 61 -10.18 -0.35 -47.74
C HIS A 61 -11.16 -0.48 -48.90
N LEU A 62 -12.32 0.19 -48.82
CA LEU A 62 -13.30 0.22 -49.91
C LEU A 62 -12.77 0.95 -51.14
N TRP A 63 -11.95 1.99 -50.95
CA TRP A 63 -11.25 2.67 -52.05
C TRP A 63 -10.26 1.74 -52.76
N ASN A 64 -9.46 1.00 -51.99
CA ASN A 64 -8.51 0.04 -52.56
C ASN A 64 -9.22 -1.07 -53.33
N ALA A 65 -10.36 -1.56 -52.81
CA ALA A 65 -11.19 -2.52 -53.51
C ALA A 65 -11.75 -1.94 -54.83
N ALA A 66 -12.27 -0.71 -54.80
CA ALA A 66 -12.81 -0.06 -56.01
C ALA A 66 -11.75 0.18 -57.08
N LEU A 67 -10.54 0.59 -56.68
CA LEU A 67 -9.38 0.72 -57.56
C LEU A 67 -9.02 -0.63 -58.20
N ALA A 68 -8.94 -1.69 -57.40
CA ALA A 68 -8.61 -3.03 -57.89
C ALA A 68 -9.67 -3.57 -58.87
N THR A 69 -10.95 -3.33 -58.62
CA THR A 69 -12.06 -3.77 -59.47
C THR A 69 -12.01 -3.11 -60.84
N VAL A 70 -11.83 -1.79 -60.88
CA VAL A 70 -11.84 -1.02 -62.14
C VAL A 70 -10.55 -1.18 -62.92
N LEU A 71 -9.39 -1.15 -62.27
CA LEU A 71 -8.10 -1.30 -62.94
C LEU A 71 -7.80 -2.76 -63.29
N GLY A 72 -8.39 -3.72 -62.57
CA GLY A 72 -8.30 -5.15 -62.84
C GLY A 72 -9.36 -5.70 -63.80
N GLY A 73 -10.28 -4.86 -64.31
CA GLY A 73 -11.26 -5.24 -65.33
C GLY A 73 -12.32 -6.25 -64.88
N ARG A 74 -12.67 -6.29 -63.59
CA ARG A 74 -13.72 -7.17 -63.05
C ARG A 74 -14.99 -6.37 -62.81
N GLU A 75 -16.11 -6.77 -63.42
CA GLU A 75 -17.42 -6.10 -63.24
C GLU A 75 -18.24 -6.66 -62.06
N ASP A 76 -17.88 -7.82 -61.50
CA ASP A 76 -18.64 -8.44 -60.42
C ASP A 76 -18.27 -7.90 -59.04
N VAL A 77 -19.29 -7.38 -58.36
CA VAL A 77 -19.28 -6.92 -56.97
C VAL A 77 -18.81 -8.06 -56.07
N ALA A 78 -17.67 -7.87 -55.40
CA ALA A 78 -17.13 -8.85 -54.46
C ALA A 78 -18.20 -9.22 -53.40
N ASP A 79 -18.35 -10.53 -53.15
CA ASP A 79 -19.27 -11.08 -52.14
C ASP A 79 -19.07 -10.35 -50.79
N PRO A 80 -20.13 -9.76 -50.21
CA PRO A 80 -20.06 -9.09 -48.90
C PRO A 80 -19.47 -9.95 -47.77
N VAL A 81 -19.59 -11.28 -47.84
CA VAL A 81 -18.96 -12.20 -46.87
C VAL A 81 -17.43 -12.24 -47.05
N ALA A 82 -16.96 -12.31 -48.30
CA ALA A 82 -15.53 -12.27 -48.59
C ALA A 82 -14.89 -10.92 -48.23
N LEU A 83 -15.65 -9.83 -48.32
CA LEU A 83 -15.20 -8.51 -47.88
C LEU A 83 -15.06 -8.42 -46.36
N ASP A 84 -16.01 -8.98 -45.60
CA ASP A 84 -15.95 -9.00 -44.13
C ASP A 84 -14.76 -9.84 -43.62
N GLU A 85 -14.52 -11.01 -44.23
CA GLU A 85 -13.34 -11.83 -43.94
C GLU A 85 -12.02 -11.10 -44.24
N GLN A 86 -11.97 -10.32 -45.33
CA GLN A 86 -10.79 -9.53 -45.69
C GLN A 86 -10.55 -8.37 -44.71
N VAL A 87 -11.61 -7.69 -44.27
CA VAL A 87 -11.55 -6.62 -43.25
C VAL A 87 -11.11 -7.19 -41.90
N HIS A 88 -11.68 -8.33 -41.49
CA HIS A 88 -11.27 -9.02 -40.27
C HIS A 88 -9.79 -9.44 -40.32
N ALA A 89 -9.35 -10.04 -41.43
CA ALA A 89 -7.95 -10.42 -41.61
C ALA A 89 -7.00 -9.21 -41.59
N ALA A 90 -7.41 -8.06 -42.11
CA ALA A 90 -6.64 -6.82 -42.03
C ALA A 90 -6.52 -6.30 -40.58
N ARG A 91 -7.62 -6.32 -39.81
CA ARG A 91 -7.63 -5.97 -38.37
C ARG A 91 -6.71 -6.87 -37.57
N VAL A 92 -6.77 -8.18 -37.79
CA VAL A 92 -5.87 -9.14 -37.13
C VAL A 92 -4.40 -8.84 -37.45
N ARG A 93 -4.06 -8.60 -38.72
CA ARG A 93 -2.67 -8.24 -39.11
C ARG A 93 -2.19 -6.94 -38.45
N GLN A 94 -3.04 -5.92 -38.38
CA GLN A 94 -2.70 -4.65 -37.73
C GLN A 94 -2.46 -4.82 -36.23
N GLN A 95 -3.34 -5.56 -35.54
CA GLN A 95 -3.18 -5.84 -34.12
C GLN A 95 -1.91 -6.67 -33.84
N VAL A 96 -1.66 -7.70 -34.65
CA VAL A 96 -0.42 -8.50 -34.56
C VAL A 96 0.81 -7.64 -34.79
N SER A 97 0.81 -6.74 -35.78
CA SER A 97 1.92 -5.81 -36.04
C SER A 97 2.14 -4.85 -34.87
N SER A 98 1.06 -4.29 -34.31
CA SER A 98 1.16 -3.40 -33.14
C SER A 98 1.67 -4.12 -31.89
N LEU A 99 1.26 -5.37 -31.67
CA LEU A 99 1.77 -6.19 -30.57
C LEU A 99 3.26 -6.48 -30.75
N ARG A 100 3.69 -6.90 -31.94
CA ARG A 100 5.10 -7.14 -32.27
C ARG A 100 5.95 -5.89 -32.07
N ALA A 101 5.52 -4.74 -32.59
CA ALA A 101 6.25 -3.48 -32.43
C ALA A 101 6.42 -3.10 -30.94
N ARG A 102 5.39 -3.34 -30.11
CA ARG A 102 5.50 -3.12 -28.65
C ARG A 102 6.44 -4.11 -27.98
N GLU A 103 6.41 -5.38 -28.38
CA GLU A 103 7.35 -6.40 -27.86
C GLU A 103 8.78 -6.09 -28.25
N ASP A 104 9.03 -5.70 -29.49
CA ASP A 104 10.35 -5.36 -29.99
C ASP A 104 10.87 -4.08 -29.32
N ALA A 105 10.03 -3.06 -29.13
CA ALA A 105 10.40 -1.86 -28.38
C ALA A 105 10.74 -2.16 -26.91
N ARG A 106 9.95 -3.02 -26.23
CA ARG A 106 10.27 -3.47 -24.87
C ARG A 106 11.57 -4.26 -24.82
N ARG A 107 11.82 -5.14 -25.81
CA ARG A 107 13.05 -5.94 -25.90
C ARG A 107 14.27 -5.05 -26.12
N ALA A 108 14.16 -4.05 -26.98
CA ALA A 108 15.23 -3.08 -27.22
C ALA A 108 15.54 -2.27 -25.95
N LEU A 109 14.52 -1.73 -25.28
CA LEU A 109 14.70 -1.00 -24.02
C LEU A 109 15.30 -1.86 -22.92
N ALA A 110 14.85 -3.11 -22.78
CA ALA A 110 15.43 -4.06 -21.82
C ALA A 110 16.89 -4.39 -22.15
N ALA A 111 17.25 -4.48 -23.44
CA ALA A 111 18.64 -4.71 -23.85
C ALA A 111 19.55 -3.50 -23.58
N GLU A 112 19.05 -2.28 -23.78
CA GLU A 112 19.75 -1.04 -23.41
C GLU A 112 19.97 -0.98 -21.89
N GLN A 113 18.93 -1.21 -21.09
CA GLN A 113 19.01 -1.26 -19.62
C GLN A 113 19.96 -2.36 -19.12
N ALA A 114 19.93 -3.54 -19.74
CA ALA A 114 20.83 -4.64 -19.40
C ALA A 114 22.29 -4.30 -19.71
N ALA A 115 22.55 -3.52 -20.77
CA ALA A 115 23.90 -3.09 -21.14
C ALA A 115 24.46 -2.01 -20.19
N GLU A 116 23.60 -1.20 -19.57
CA GLU A 116 23.98 -0.18 -18.58
C GLU A 116 24.05 -0.73 -17.14
N THR A 117 23.43 -1.88 -16.87
CA THR A 117 23.47 -2.54 -15.56
C THR A 117 24.91 -2.94 -15.22
N THR A 118 25.49 -2.27 -14.22
CA THR A 118 26.75 -2.71 -13.62
C THR A 118 26.44 -3.83 -12.62
N ILE A 119 26.89 -5.04 -12.92
CA ILE A 119 26.78 -6.17 -11.98
C ILE A 119 27.96 -6.09 -11.00
N PRO A 120 27.73 -6.00 -9.69
CA PRO A 120 28.80 -6.05 -8.70
C PRO A 120 29.60 -7.35 -8.82
N ALA A 121 30.92 -7.27 -8.69
CA ALA A 121 31.74 -8.48 -8.66
C ALA A 121 31.39 -9.31 -7.42
N PRO A 122 31.12 -10.62 -7.55
CA PRO A 122 30.84 -11.46 -6.40
C PRO A 122 32.07 -11.54 -5.49
N ALA A 123 31.89 -11.28 -4.19
CA ALA A 123 32.90 -11.52 -3.18
C ALA A 123 33.02 -13.03 -2.88
N GLY A 124 34.24 -13.51 -2.60
CA GLY A 124 34.44 -14.85 -2.04
C GLY A 124 33.87 -14.92 -0.63
N LEU A 125 33.24 -16.04 -0.26
CA LEU A 125 32.54 -16.18 1.03
C LEU A 125 33.44 -15.86 2.24
N ASP A 126 34.68 -16.38 2.26
CA ASP A 126 35.60 -16.17 3.38
C ASP A 126 36.00 -14.70 3.54
N ALA A 127 36.24 -14.00 2.42
CA ALA A 127 36.54 -12.57 2.43
C ALA A 127 35.33 -11.76 2.91
N PHE A 128 34.14 -12.09 2.39
CA PHE A 128 32.91 -11.42 2.81
C PHE A 128 32.62 -11.58 4.31
N ILE A 129 32.78 -12.79 4.85
CA ILE A 129 32.62 -13.03 6.29
C ILE A 129 33.71 -12.30 7.08
N HIS A 130 34.97 -12.37 6.65
CA HIS A 130 36.05 -11.68 7.33
C HIS A 130 35.84 -10.16 7.39
N ASP A 131 35.35 -9.57 6.30
CA ASP A 131 35.20 -8.14 6.17
C ASP A 131 33.96 -7.61 6.93
N HIS A 132 32.89 -8.42 7.08
CA HIS A 132 31.59 -7.92 7.55
C HIS A 132 30.97 -8.65 8.76
N ALA A 133 31.44 -9.83 9.18
CA ALA A 133 30.73 -10.63 10.19
C ALA A 133 30.70 -10.02 11.59
N ASP A 134 31.67 -9.16 11.90
CA ASP A 134 31.78 -8.45 13.18
C ASP A 134 31.18 -7.04 13.13
N GLU A 135 30.58 -6.62 12.00
CA GLU A 135 29.87 -5.35 11.91
C GLU A 135 28.59 -5.41 12.76
N GLU A 136 28.53 -4.59 13.82
CA GLU A 136 27.31 -4.43 14.60
C GLU A 136 26.24 -3.69 13.78
N THR A 137 24.98 -4.05 13.99
CA THR A 137 23.83 -3.37 13.38
C THR A 137 23.89 -1.88 13.68
N ALA A 138 24.02 -1.06 12.64
CA ALA A 138 23.83 0.37 12.76
C ALA A 138 22.33 0.69 12.81
N TRP A 139 21.93 1.61 13.69
CA TRP A 139 20.52 1.90 13.97
C TRP A 139 20.13 3.33 13.59
N ARG A 140 19.13 3.49 12.73
CA ARG A 140 18.44 4.77 12.55
C ARG A 140 17.60 5.12 13.78
N VAL A 141 16.89 4.11 14.27
CA VAL A 141 16.19 4.13 15.55
C VAL A 141 16.59 2.87 16.29
N GLU A 142 17.24 3.04 17.44
CA GLU A 142 17.75 1.95 18.28
C GLU A 142 16.69 0.87 18.50
N ASP A 143 17.08 -0.40 18.29
CA ASP A 143 16.23 -1.60 18.39
C ASP A 143 14.98 -1.65 17.49
N LEU A 144 14.72 -0.64 16.65
CA LEU A 144 13.48 -0.54 15.88
C LEU A 144 13.67 -0.37 14.37
N TRP A 145 14.70 0.35 13.94
CA TRP A 145 14.96 0.65 12.53
C TRP A 145 16.45 0.55 12.22
N PRO A 146 16.89 -0.58 11.63
CA PRO A 146 18.26 -0.71 11.13
C PRO A 146 18.56 0.30 10.02
N ARG A 147 19.78 0.82 9.99
CA ARG A 147 20.24 1.71 8.92
C ARG A 147 20.20 1.02 7.56
N GLY A 148 19.93 1.79 6.52
CA GLY A 148 19.71 1.29 5.16
C GLY A 148 18.44 0.45 4.98
N GLY A 149 17.63 0.28 6.03
CA GLY A 149 16.45 -0.58 6.01
C GLY A 149 15.16 0.13 5.65
N ARG A 150 14.19 -0.64 5.14
CA ARG A 150 12.80 -0.18 4.95
C ARG A 150 11.89 -0.67 6.09
N VAL A 151 11.12 0.25 6.66
CA VAL A 151 10.12 -0.04 7.70
C VAL A 151 8.71 0.00 7.14
N LEU A 152 7.88 -0.98 7.50
CA LEU A 152 6.44 -0.89 7.29
C LEU A 152 5.73 -0.63 8.63
N LEU A 153 5.00 0.48 8.73
CA LEU A 153 4.12 0.78 9.85
C LEU A 153 2.68 0.37 9.53
N ALA A 154 2.22 -0.72 10.13
CA ALA A 154 0.85 -1.21 9.99
C ALA A 154 0.00 -0.83 11.21
N ALA A 155 -1.17 -0.22 10.98
CA ALA A 155 -2.16 -0.05 12.04
C ALA A 155 -3.60 0.10 11.53
N PRO A 156 -4.61 -0.22 12.34
CA PRO A 156 -5.99 0.01 11.98
C PRO A 156 -6.29 1.50 11.78
N PRO A 157 -7.39 1.84 11.08
CA PRO A 157 -7.85 3.22 10.97
C PRO A 157 -7.98 3.87 12.35
N LYS A 158 -7.47 5.11 12.49
CA LYS A 158 -7.55 5.90 13.74
C LYS A 158 -6.83 5.26 14.95
N ALA A 159 -5.89 4.34 14.72
CA ALA A 159 -5.06 3.78 15.78
C ALA A 159 -4.03 4.78 16.33
N GLY A 160 -3.62 5.78 15.53
CA GLY A 160 -2.59 6.76 15.90
C GLY A 160 -1.36 6.78 14.98
N LYS A 161 -1.44 6.21 13.76
CA LYS A 161 -0.32 6.14 12.79
C LYS A 161 0.31 7.50 12.50
N THR A 162 -0.51 8.46 12.12
CA THR A 162 -0.05 9.82 11.82
C THR A 162 0.56 10.49 13.05
N THR A 163 0.08 10.19 14.26
CA THR A 163 0.70 10.69 15.50
C THR A 163 2.08 10.07 15.71
N LEU A 164 2.23 8.75 15.53
CA LEU A 164 3.52 8.07 15.61
C LEU A 164 4.49 8.57 14.53
N MET A 165 3.99 8.77 13.31
CA MET A 165 4.75 9.35 12.20
C MET A 165 5.23 10.77 12.54
N ALA A 166 4.35 11.63 13.08
CA ALA A 166 4.75 12.99 13.46
C ALA A 166 5.81 12.98 14.58
N ASN A 167 5.69 12.04 15.53
CA ASN A 167 6.69 11.82 16.58
C ASN A 167 8.04 11.36 16.02
N LEU A 168 8.01 10.47 15.04
CA LEU A 168 9.19 10.03 14.31
C LEU A 168 9.83 11.19 13.55
N LEU A 169 9.06 12.03 12.84
CA LEU A 169 9.61 13.20 12.14
C LEU A 169 10.36 14.15 13.08
N ARG A 170 9.80 14.43 14.27
CA ARG A 170 10.50 15.19 15.32
C ARG A 170 11.81 14.52 15.71
N SER A 171 11.76 13.22 16.02
CA SER A 171 12.93 12.46 16.48
C SER A 171 14.03 12.41 15.40
N LEU A 172 13.66 12.23 14.13
CA LEU A 172 14.59 12.24 13.01
C LEU A 172 15.20 13.62 12.72
N ALA A 173 14.46 14.70 12.98
CA ALA A 173 14.95 16.05 12.76
C ALA A 173 15.82 16.55 13.92
N ASP A 174 15.41 16.25 15.15
CA ASP A 174 15.97 16.84 16.37
C ASP A 174 16.92 15.90 17.12
N GLY A 175 16.87 14.58 16.85
CA GLY A 175 17.65 13.56 17.57
C GLY A 175 17.05 13.14 18.92
N ASP A 176 15.86 13.62 19.25
CA ASP A 176 15.16 13.22 20.46
C ASP A 176 14.81 11.72 20.44
N PRO A 177 14.82 11.03 21.59
CA PRO A 177 14.41 9.63 21.65
C PRO A 177 12.97 9.42 21.15
N LEU A 178 12.79 8.43 20.27
CA LEU A 178 11.48 8.04 19.80
C LEU A 178 10.72 7.35 20.95
N LEU A 179 9.45 7.74 21.14
CA LEU A 179 8.58 7.22 22.20
C LEU A 179 9.18 7.35 23.62
N ASP A 180 10.02 8.36 23.84
CA ASP A 180 10.78 8.63 25.07
C ASP A 180 11.69 7.46 25.50
N ARG A 181 12.07 6.59 24.56
CA ARG A 181 12.80 5.36 24.86
C ARG A 181 13.95 5.04 23.92
N PHE A 182 13.71 5.10 22.62
CA PHE A 182 14.65 4.57 21.64
C PHE A 182 15.55 5.69 21.11
N GLY A 183 16.87 5.54 21.20
CA GLY A 183 17.79 6.51 20.61
C GLY A 183 17.55 6.68 19.11
N VAL A 184 17.69 7.90 18.60
CA VAL A 184 17.51 8.21 17.17
C VAL A 184 18.74 8.91 16.63
N GLU A 185 19.29 8.38 15.55
CA GLU A 185 20.30 9.08 14.74
C GLU A 185 19.56 10.09 13.84
N PRO A 186 19.80 11.40 13.98
CA PRO A 186 19.15 12.40 13.14
C PRO A 186 19.42 12.16 11.66
N ALA A 187 18.42 12.44 10.82
CA ALA A 187 18.57 12.41 9.38
C ALA A 187 19.23 13.71 8.91
N GLU A 188 20.56 13.78 8.98
CA GLU A 188 21.34 15.01 8.69
C GLU A 188 21.08 15.57 7.31
N ALA A 189 20.90 14.71 6.29
CA ALA A 189 20.59 15.19 4.93
C ALA A 189 19.11 15.57 4.76
N GLY A 190 18.25 15.28 5.74
CA GLY A 190 16.84 15.66 5.78
C GLY A 190 15.86 14.50 5.65
N VAL A 191 14.60 14.78 6.00
CA VAL A 191 13.47 13.86 5.95
C VAL A 191 12.39 14.43 5.04
N THR A 192 11.82 13.61 4.16
CA THR A 192 10.64 14.00 3.38
C THR A 192 9.43 13.16 3.77
N LEU A 193 8.37 13.83 4.23
CA LEU A 193 7.04 13.24 4.39
C LEU A 193 6.24 13.39 3.09
N ILE A 194 5.76 12.29 2.55
CA ILE A 194 4.74 12.20 1.51
C ILE A 194 3.41 11.84 2.17
N ASP A 195 2.56 12.84 2.38
CA ASP A 195 1.20 12.66 2.91
C ASP A 195 0.19 12.49 1.79
N THR A 196 -0.63 11.45 1.86
CA THR A 196 -1.62 11.11 0.82
C THR A 196 -3.07 11.18 1.32
N GLU A 197 -3.28 11.26 2.64
CA GLU A 197 -4.60 11.11 3.26
C GLU A 197 -5.11 12.43 3.85
N MET A 198 -4.24 13.25 4.46
CA MET A 198 -4.67 14.40 5.24
C MET A 198 -4.89 15.67 4.42
N GLY A 199 -5.72 16.58 4.95
CA GLY A 199 -5.82 17.93 4.42
C GLY A 199 -4.62 18.77 4.88
N ARG A 200 -4.06 19.61 4.01
CA ARG A 200 -2.86 20.43 4.28
C ARG A 200 -2.92 21.19 5.61
N GLY A 201 -4.03 21.86 5.92
CA GLY A 201 -4.18 22.62 7.17
C GLY A 201 -4.34 21.75 8.43
N GLN A 202 -4.82 20.51 8.27
CA GLN A 202 -4.87 19.55 9.38
C GLN A 202 -3.47 18.99 9.66
N LEU A 203 -2.76 18.57 8.61
CA LEU A 203 -1.38 18.09 8.69
C LEU A 203 -0.46 19.15 9.30
N ALA A 204 -0.51 20.39 8.79
CA ALA A 204 0.31 21.49 9.30
C ALA A 204 0.10 21.74 10.81
N ARG A 205 -1.15 21.66 11.29
CA ARG A 205 -1.45 21.82 12.72
C ARG A 205 -0.89 20.69 13.57
N TRP A 206 -0.94 19.46 13.06
CA TRP A 206 -0.43 18.29 13.77
C TRP A 206 1.09 18.29 13.84
N LEU A 207 1.76 18.68 12.74
CA LEU A 207 3.21 18.84 12.71
C LEU A 207 3.65 20.01 13.61
N ALA A 208 2.94 21.13 13.60
CA ALA A 208 3.23 22.25 14.50
C ALA A 208 3.14 21.86 15.98
N ALA A 209 2.24 20.95 16.33
CA ALA A 209 2.12 20.44 17.70
C ALA A 209 3.33 19.61 18.15
N GLN A 210 4.15 19.09 17.23
CA GLN A 210 5.37 18.36 17.57
C GLN A 210 6.50 19.28 18.04
N ARG A 211 6.42 20.60 17.77
CA ARG A 211 7.45 21.59 18.14
C ARG A 211 8.86 21.22 17.64
N ILE A 212 8.95 20.73 16.40
CA ILE A 212 10.22 20.35 15.75
C ILE A 212 11.16 21.56 15.73
N HIS A 213 12.37 21.41 16.25
CA HIS A 213 13.35 22.50 16.34
C HIS A 213 14.08 22.72 15.01
N ASN A 214 14.54 21.65 14.38
CA ASN A 214 15.25 21.67 13.09
C ASN A 214 14.26 21.47 11.93
N ALA A 215 13.22 22.30 11.86
CA ALA A 215 12.14 22.14 10.89
C ALA A 215 12.61 22.25 9.42
N GLU A 216 13.73 22.91 9.17
CA GLU A 216 14.40 22.98 7.86
C GLU A 216 14.88 21.62 7.35
N HIS A 217 15.08 20.64 8.24
CA HIS A 217 15.40 19.27 7.86
C HIS A 217 14.15 18.46 7.47
N VAL A 218 12.94 19.01 7.61
CA VAL A 218 11.69 18.30 7.29
C VAL A 218 10.99 18.94 6.10
N ARG A 219 10.85 18.16 5.02
CA ARG A 219 10.06 18.53 3.84
C ARG A 219 8.72 17.80 3.85
N VAL A 220 7.67 18.47 3.38
CA VAL A 220 6.31 17.91 3.34
C VAL A 220 5.73 18.01 1.93
N LEU A 221 5.36 16.87 1.37
CA LEU A 221 4.67 16.71 0.10
C LEU A 221 3.27 16.18 0.36
N SER A 222 2.26 17.05 0.33
CA SER A 222 0.86 16.63 0.45
C SER A 222 0.27 16.38 -0.94
N LEU A 223 -0.11 15.13 -1.19
CA LEU A 223 -0.60 14.60 -2.46
C LEU A 223 -2.12 14.32 -2.45
N ARG A 224 -2.82 14.64 -1.36
CA ARG A 224 -4.28 14.50 -1.34
C ARG A 224 -4.92 15.32 -2.47
N GLY A 225 -5.57 14.61 -3.39
CA GLY A 225 -6.18 15.20 -4.60
C GLY A 225 -5.30 15.16 -5.86
N ASP A 226 -4.02 14.83 -5.73
CA ASP A 226 -3.04 14.76 -6.82
C ASP A 226 -2.35 13.38 -6.93
N LEU A 227 -2.92 12.35 -6.29
CA LEU A 227 -2.36 10.99 -6.20
C LEU A 227 -2.03 10.35 -7.55
N SER A 228 -2.81 10.62 -8.60
CA SER A 228 -2.55 10.09 -9.95
C SER A 228 -1.23 10.58 -10.55
N ARG A 229 -0.64 11.65 -10.01
CA ARG A 229 0.68 12.16 -10.42
C ARG A 229 1.82 11.34 -9.83
N PHE A 230 1.57 10.54 -8.79
CA PHE A 230 2.57 9.71 -8.10
C PHE A 230 2.67 8.30 -8.71
N ASN A 231 2.81 8.23 -10.04
CA ASN A 231 2.98 6.96 -10.75
C ASN A 231 4.46 6.56 -10.85
N VAL A 232 5.00 6.03 -9.77
CA VAL A 232 6.41 5.56 -9.70
C VAL A 232 6.66 4.27 -10.50
N LEU A 233 5.60 3.63 -11.01
CA LEU A 233 5.71 2.46 -11.90
C LEU A 233 6.18 2.85 -13.31
N ASP A 234 6.01 4.12 -13.68
CA ASP A 234 6.53 4.67 -14.94
C ASP A 234 7.94 5.25 -14.69
N PRO A 235 9.00 4.72 -15.33
CA PRO A 235 10.38 5.14 -15.07
C PRO A 235 10.61 6.65 -15.25
N ALA A 236 10.01 7.26 -16.29
CA ALA A 236 10.16 8.68 -16.54
C ALA A 236 9.52 9.54 -15.44
N THR A 237 8.39 9.09 -14.89
CA THR A 237 7.73 9.72 -13.75
C THR A 237 8.51 9.49 -12.46
N ARG A 238 9.02 8.28 -12.25
CA ARG A 238 9.87 7.94 -11.10
C ARG A 238 11.12 8.80 -11.03
N THR A 239 11.86 8.96 -12.13
CA THR A 239 13.04 9.84 -12.19
C THR A 239 12.73 11.30 -11.87
N ARG A 240 11.55 11.81 -12.26
CA ARG A 240 11.11 13.16 -11.85
C ARG A 240 10.85 13.25 -10.35
N TRP A 241 10.25 12.21 -9.77
CA TRP A 241 10.05 12.14 -8.33
C TRP A 241 11.35 11.96 -7.57
N ALA A 242 12.30 11.17 -8.09
CA ALA A 242 13.63 11.01 -7.51
C ALA A 242 14.32 12.37 -7.34
N ARG A 243 14.32 13.19 -8.39
CA ARG A 243 14.83 14.58 -8.34
C ARG A 243 14.10 15.46 -7.33
N ALA A 244 12.79 15.27 -7.16
CA ALA A 244 12.03 16.02 -6.16
C ALA A 244 12.36 15.58 -4.72
N LEU A 245 12.85 14.35 -4.55
CA LEU A 245 13.23 13.76 -3.27
C LEU A 245 14.73 13.88 -2.97
N GLU A 246 15.57 14.28 -3.94
CA GLU A 246 16.99 14.56 -3.75
C GLU A 246 17.24 15.40 -2.49
N GLY A 247 18.27 15.03 -1.72
CA GLY A 247 18.53 15.59 -0.40
C GLY A 247 17.50 15.14 0.66
N SER A 248 16.90 13.95 0.51
CA SER A 248 16.25 13.26 1.63
C SER A 248 17.13 12.09 1.99
N GLN A 249 17.56 12.00 3.24
CA GLN A 249 18.13 10.77 3.76
C GLN A 249 17.03 9.75 4.06
N VAL A 250 15.91 10.22 4.61
CA VAL A 250 14.77 9.40 4.98
C VAL A 250 13.51 9.86 4.26
N VAL A 251 12.75 8.93 3.69
CA VAL A 251 11.45 9.22 3.06
C VAL A 251 10.32 8.46 3.75
N VAL A 252 9.27 9.18 4.15
CA VAL A 252 8.10 8.62 4.83
C VAL A 252 6.87 8.74 3.93
N LEU A 253 6.15 7.64 3.69
CA LEU A 253 4.89 7.61 2.94
C LEU A 253 3.69 7.35 3.88
N ASP A 254 2.88 8.37 4.16
CA ASP A 254 1.66 8.28 4.98
C ASP A 254 0.40 8.66 4.17
N ASN A 255 -0.31 7.74 3.54
CA ASN A 255 -0.24 6.28 3.61
C ASN A 255 -0.25 5.62 2.21
N LEU A 256 0.07 4.33 2.18
CA LEU A 256 0.24 3.52 0.97
C LEU A 256 -1.07 3.32 0.18
N ARG A 257 -2.19 3.11 0.88
CA ARG A 257 -3.42 2.59 0.27
C ARG A 257 -3.99 3.48 -0.86
N PRO A 258 -4.17 4.80 -0.67
CA PRO A 258 -4.63 5.72 -1.71
C PRO A 258 -3.72 5.76 -2.93
N VAL A 259 -2.41 5.51 -2.76
CA VAL A 259 -1.47 5.41 -3.89
C VAL A 259 -1.80 4.16 -4.71
N LEU A 260 -1.93 3.00 -4.07
CA LEU A 260 -2.30 1.76 -4.75
C LEU A 260 -3.64 1.90 -5.48
N ASP A 261 -4.65 2.47 -4.81
CA ASP A 261 -5.96 2.72 -5.41
C ASP A 261 -5.87 3.65 -6.64
N ALA A 262 -5.06 4.71 -6.58
CA ALA A 262 -4.86 5.64 -7.70
C ALA A 262 -4.12 5.02 -8.89
N LEU A 263 -3.28 4.00 -8.64
CA LEU A 263 -2.57 3.23 -9.66
C LEU A 263 -3.36 2.02 -10.17
N GLY A 264 -4.53 1.75 -9.59
CA GLY A 264 -5.36 0.60 -9.93
C GLY A 264 -4.74 -0.74 -9.52
N LEU A 265 -3.92 -0.76 -8.46
CA LEU A 265 -3.28 -1.96 -7.94
C LEU A 265 -4.09 -2.59 -6.81
N ASP A 266 -4.24 -3.92 -6.83
CA ASP A 266 -4.80 -4.66 -5.69
C ASP A 266 -3.76 -4.80 -4.57
N GLU A 267 -4.01 -4.16 -3.42
CA GLU A 267 -3.17 -4.23 -2.22
C GLU A 267 -2.83 -5.67 -1.79
N ASN A 268 -3.69 -6.65 -2.05
CA ASN A 268 -3.48 -8.04 -1.62
C ASN A 268 -2.66 -8.89 -2.61
N ARG A 269 -2.43 -8.41 -3.83
CA ARG A 269 -1.83 -9.20 -4.92
C ARG A 269 -0.72 -8.50 -5.68
N GLU A 270 -0.73 -7.17 -5.66
CA GLU A 270 0.09 -6.34 -6.53
C GLU A 270 0.87 -5.27 -5.75
N ALA A 271 0.80 -5.25 -4.43
CA ALA A 271 1.58 -4.33 -3.63
C ALA A 271 3.10 -4.55 -3.81
N GLY A 272 3.54 -5.80 -4.03
CA GLY A 272 4.95 -6.08 -4.35
C GLY A 272 5.47 -5.31 -5.57
N ARG A 273 4.63 -5.10 -6.60
CA ARG A 273 5.00 -4.32 -7.80
C ARG A 273 5.28 -2.85 -7.46
N PHE A 274 4.49 -2.27 -6.55
CA PHE A 274 4.75 -0.92 -6.06
C PHE A 274 6.03 -0.87 -5.24
N LEU A 275 6.26 -1.84 -4.35
CA LEU A 275 7.45 -1.88 -3.48
C LEU A 275 8.74 -1.94 -4.28
N THR A 276 8.79 -2.71 -5.37
CA THR A 276 9.96 -2.71 -6.27
C THR A 276 10.22 -1.34 -6.87
N SER A 277 9.20 -0.69 -7.43
CA SER A 277 9.35 0.68 -7.97
C SER A 277 9.63 1.73 -6.90
N TRP A 278 9.21 1.49 -5.65
CA TRP A 278 9.57 2.32 -4.51
C TRP A 278 11.05 2.18 -4.15
N ASP A 279 11.59 0.96 -4.13
CA ASP A 279 13.01 0.73 -3.87
C ASP A 279 13.88 1.37 -4.96
N GLU A 280 13.48 1.24 -6.23
CA GLU A 280 14.11 1.95 -7.35
C GLU A 280 14.04 3.47 -7.19
N LEU A 281 12.91 4.02 -6.69
CA LEU A 281 12.77 5.45 -6.43
C LEU A 281 13.72 5.92 -5.32
N MET A 282 13.83 5.17 -4.22
CA MET A 282 14.73 5.52 -3.11
C MET A 282 16.19 5.49 -3.58
N ALA A 283 16.58 4.46 -4.32
CA ALA A 283 17.91 4.35 -4.91
C ALA A 283 18.21 5.50 -5.89
N GLU A 284 17.28 5.83 -6.80
CA GLU A 284 17.41 6.97 -7.72
C GLU A 284 17.48 8.33 -7.00
N ALA A 285 16.79 8.47 -5.86
CA ALA A 285 16.78 9.70 -5.06
C ALA A 285 18.01 9.84 -4.15
N GLY A 286 18.78 8.77 -3.97
CA GLY A 286 19.87 8.70 -2.99
C GLY A 286 19.37 8.72 -1.53
N ALA A 287 18.15 8.22 -1.28
CA ALA A 287 17.63 8.07 0.07
C ALA A 287 18.11 6.76 0.70
N ASP A 288 18.65 6.85 1.92
CA ASP A 288 19.20 5.71 2.65
C ASP A 288 18.10 4.82 3.22
N GLU A 289 17.02 5.42 3.75
CA GLU A 289 15.96 4.68 4.42
C GLU A 289 14.55 5.16 4.04
N SER A 290 13.57 4.28 4.20
CA SER A 290 12.16 4.66 4.03
C SER A 290 11.21 4.00 5.01
N LEU A 291 10.14 4.72 5.37
CA LEU A 291 9.02 4.19 6.13
C LEU A 291 7.74 4.31 5.33
N ILE A 292 7.03 3.19 5.18
CA ILE A 292 5.73 3.15 4.52
C ILE A 292 4.65 2.86 5.55
N VAL A 293 3.61 3.70 5.58
CA VAL A 293 2.46 3.52 6.46
C VAL A 293 1.34 2.79 5.72
N THR A 294 0.79 1.74 6.31
CA THR A 294 -0.35 0.99 5.75
C THR A 294 -1.42 0.66 6.80
N HIS A 295 -2.58 0.23 6.31
CA HIS A 295 -3.65 -0.28 7.16
C HIS A 295 -3.42 -1.74 7.55
N THR A 296 -3.89 -2.14 8.73
CA THR A 296 -4.01 -3.56 9.08
C THR A 296 -5.21 -4.19 8.39
N GLY A 297 -5.15 -5.50 8.12
CA GLY A 297 -6.26 -6.29 7.59
C GLY A 297 -7.40 -6.45 8.59
N HIS A 298 -8.42 -7.23 8.24
CA HIS A 298 -9.67 -7.36 9.00
C HIS A 298 -9.50 -7.77 10.48
N ASN A 299 -8.42 -8.47 10.82
CA ASN A 299 -8.14 -8.88 12.21
C ASN A 299 -7.44 -7.80 13.03
N SER A 300 -7.24 -6.58 12.50
CA SER A 300 -6.64 -5.42 13.16
C SER A 300 -5.21 -5.56 13.68
N GLU A 301 -4.57 -6.74 13.57
CA GLU A 301 -3.24 -7.02 14.11
C GLU A 301 -2.18 -7.38 13.06
N ARG A 302 -2.60 -7.79 11.86
CA ARG A 302 -1.69 -8.09 10.74
C ARG A 302 -1.80 -6.96 9.73
N ALA A 303 -0.67 -6.54 9.14
CA ALA A 303 -0.68 -5.65 7.99
C ALA A 303 -1.62 -6.21 6.92
N ARG A 304 -2.41 -5.34 6.28
CA ARG A 304 -3.23 -5.72 5.13
C ARG A 304 -2.31 -5.85 3.92
N GLY A 305 -2.63 -6.79 3.04
CA GLY A 305 -2.07 -6.83 1.70
C GLY A 305 -1.21 -8.06 1.41
N ASP A 306 -0.55 -7.99 0.27
CA ASP A 306 0.34 -8.99 -0.31
C ASP A 306 1.36 -9.50 0.73
N SER A 307 1.65 -10.79 0.75
CA SER A 307 2.73 -11.37 1.55
C SER A 307 4.08 -10.67 1.30
N ALA A 308 4.28 -10.07 0.11
CA ALA A 308 5.42 -9.23 -0.20
C ALA A 308 5.56 -8.02 0.74
N LEU A 309 4.47 -7.41 1.20
CA LEU A 309 4.51 -6.32 2.20
C LEU A 309 5.03 -6.81 3.54
N LEU A 310 4.86 -8.08 3.89
CA LEU A 310 5.40 -8.62 5.14
C LEU A 310 6.86 -9.09 4.98
N ALA A 311 7.22 -9.61 3.81
CA ALA A 311 8.51 -10.25 3.59
C ALA A 311 9.65 -9.29 3.17
N SER A 312 9.32 -8.15 2.56
CA SER A 312 10.31 -7.26 1.92
C SER A 312 10.79 -6.09 2.79
N ASN A 313 10.34 -6.01 4.04
CA ASN A 313 10.71 -4.95 4.97
C ASN A 313 11.69 -5.48 6.01
N ASP A 314 12.67 -4.67 6.38
CA ASP A 314 13.67 -5.02 7.38
C ASP A 314 13.09 -4.96 8.79
N ALA A 315 12.12 -4.06 9.03
CA ALA A 315 11.31 -4.09 10.23
C ALA A 315 9.83 -3.80 9.98
N MET A 316 8.99 -4.43 10.79
CA MET A 316 7.54 -4.26 10.83
C MET A 316 7.16 -3.61 12.14
N TRP A 317 6.63 -2.39 12.07
CA TRP A 317 6.06 -1.69 13.21
C TRP A 317 4.56 -1.89 13.22
N THR A 318 4.02 -2.30 14.35
CA THR A 318 2.59 -2.57 14.47
C THR A 318 2.01 -1.78 15.62
N LEU A 319 0.97 -0.99 15.32
CA LEU A 319 0.17 -0.29 16.31
C LEU A 319 -1.23 -0.91 16.36
N VAL A 320 -1.67 -1.30 17.56
CA VAL A 320 -2.97 -1.96 17.78
C VAL A 320 -3.74 -1.29 18.90
N ARG A 321 -5.05 -1.52 18.93
CA ARG A 321 -5.91 -1.21 20.07
C ARG A 321 -6.12 -2.46 20.92
N ALA A 322 -6.31 -2.28 22.23
CA ALA A 322 -6.78 -3.35 23.12
C ALA A 322 -8.13 -3.90 22.64
N GLU A 323 -9.04 -3.01 22.26
CA GLU A 323 -10.36 -3.34 21.74
C GLU A 323 -10.53 -2.69 20.36
N ALA A 324 -10.62 -3.52 19.32
CA ALA A 324 -10.62 -3.05 17.93
C ALA A 324 -11.77 -2.07 17.64
N ASP A 325 -12.92 -2.21 18.29
CA ASP A 325 -14.11 -1.40 18.06
C ASP A 325 -14.26 -0.22 19.04
N ASN A 326 -13.37 -0.09 20.02
CA ASN A 326 -13.42 0.97 21.03
C ASN A 326 -12.29 2.00 20.78
N PRO A 327 -12.61 3.20 20.25
CA PRO A 327 -11.61 4.24 19.97
C PRO A 327 -10.88 4.78 21.20
N ALA A 328 -11.47 4.63 22.39
CA ALA A 328 -10.90 5.07 23.66
C ALA A 328 -10.01 4.00 24.30
N SER A 329 -10.00 2.77 23.77
CA SER A 329 -9.18 1.70 24.33
C SER A 329 -7.69 1.98 24.18
N ASP A 330 -6.94 1.39 25.10
CA ASP A 330 -5.48 1.44 25.14
C ASP A 330 -4.85 1.05 23.81
N ARG A 331 -3.71 1.66 23.50
CA ARG A 331 -2.96 1.44 22.27
C ARG A 331 -1.65 0.74 22.61
N TYR A 332 -1.22 -0.16 21.75
CA TYR A 332 0.01 -0.92 21.96
C TYR A 332 0.86 -0.91 20.71
N PHE A 333 2.16 -0.76 20.92
CA PHE A 333 3.18 -0.79 19.89
C PHE A 333 4.03 -2.05 20.04
N LYS A 334 4.42 -2.65 18.92
CA LYS A 334 5.40 -3.72 18.84
C LYS A 334 6.19 -3.58 17.55
N ALA A 335 7.41 -4.11 17.53
CA ALA A 335 8.21 -4.20 16.32
C ALA A 335 8.84 -5.57 16.17
N TYR A 336 8.95 -6.05 14.94
CA TYR A 336 9.61 -7.32 14.63
C TYR A 336 10.26 -7.22 13.25
N GLY A 337 11.44 -7.80 13.05
CA GLY A 337 12.17 -7.68 11.80
C GLY A 337 13.48 -8.47 11.79
N ARG A 338 14.34 -8.14 10.83
CA ARG A 338 15.74 -8.55 10.83
C ARG A 338 16.43 -7.81 11.96
N GLU A 339 16.93 -8.55 12.95
CA GLU A 339 17.61 -8.01 14.14
C GLU A 339 16.74 -7.15 15.06
N VAL A 340 15.45 -7.00 14.74
CA VAL A 340 14.45 -6.27 15.53
C VAL A 340 13.51 -7.25 16.23
N ASP A 341 13.48 -7.22 17.55
CA ASP A 341 12.49 -7.94 18.37
C ASP A 341 12.05 -7.08 19.56
N PHE A 342 11.07 -6.21 19.32
CA PHE A 342 10.49 -5.38 20.37
C PHE A 342 9.11 -5.92 20.78
N PRO A 343 8.98 -6.45 22.01
CA PRO A 343 7.72 -7.01 22.46
C PRO A 343 6.65 -5.92 22.60
N GLU A 344 5.39 -6.35 22.58
CA GLU A 344 4.25 -5.44 22.71
C GLU A 344 4.29 -4.64 24.02
N ALA A 345 4.18 -3.31 23.89
CA ALA A 345 4.15 -2.36 24.98
C ALA A 345 2.99 -1.37 24.84
N LEU A 346 2.36 -1.01 25.96
CA LEU A 346 1.37 0.08 26.04
C LEU A 346 2.02 1.40 25.62
N ILE A 347 1.28 2.18 24.84
CA ILE A 347 1.64 3.55 24.52
C ILE A 347 0.57 4.51 25.00
N GLU A 348 1.03 5.66 25.49
CA GLU A 348 0.18 6.75 25.94
C GLU A 348 0.36 7.97 25.05
N PHE A 349 -0.71 8.74 24.90
CA PHE A 349 -0.66 10.04 24.25
C PHE A 349 -0.56 11.14 25.31
N ASN A 350 0.52 11.92 25.28
CA ASN A 350 0.76 13.03 26.19
C ASN A 350 1.35 14.23 25.43
N ASP A 351 0.84 15.43 25.68
CA ASP A 351 1.25 16.71 25.06
C ASP A 351 1.52 16.63 23.53
N GLY A 352 0.65 15.96 22.78
CA GLY A 352 0.80 15.86 21.33
C GLY A 352 1.72 14.73 20.83
N ALA A 353 2.38 14.00 21.73
CA ALA A 353 3.33 12.94 21.44
C ALA A 353 2.88 11.57 21.97
N LEU A 354 3.45 10.49 21.45
CA LEU A 354 3.31 9.14 21.96
C LEU A 354 4.54 8.76 22.78
N ARG A 355 4.36 7.94 23.81
CA ARG A 355 5.46 7.43 24.65
C ARG A 355 5.20 6.00 25.10
N ILE A 356 6.26 5.25 25.39
CA ILE A 356 6.16 3.94 26.01
C ILE A 356 5.73 4.09 27.48
N ALA A 357 4.61 3.47 27.86
CA ALA A 357 4.15 3.39 29.25
C ALA A 357 4.44 2.03 29.90
N GLY A 358 4.85 1.03 29.11
CA GLY A 358 5.18 -0.33 29.57
C GLY A 358 3.94 -1.21 29.78
N GLY A 359 4.15 -2.53 29.93
CA GLY A 359 3.05 -3.51 30.05
C GLY A 359 2.47 -3.95 28.69
N SER A 360 1.90 -5.15 28.63
CA SER A 360 1.31 -5.74 27.41
C SER A 360 -0.21 -5.90 27.52
N ARG A 361 -0.94 -6.08 26.40
CA ARG A 361 -2.40 -6.34 26.45
C ARG A 361 -2.73 -7.56 27.30
N LYS A 362 -1.88 -8.58 27.24
CA LYS A 362 -2.00 -9.78 28.07
C LYS A 362 -1.91 -9.43 29.55
N GLN A 363 -0.94 -8.60 29.94
CA GLN A 363 -0.75 -8.18 31.33
C GLN A 363 -1.91 -7.29 31.82
N HIS A 364 -2.35 -6.33 31.02
CA HIS A 364 -3.50 -5.48 31.36
C HIS A 364 -4.79 -6.28 31.46
N ARG A 365 -5.06 -7.20 30.53
CA ARG A 365 -6.24 -8.08 30.59
C ARG A 365 -6.23 -8.98 31.82
N ILE A 366 -5.07 -9.50 32.22
CA ILE A 366 -4.94 -10.28 33.46
C ILE A 366 -5.23 -9.39 34.67
N THR A 367 -4.66 -8.18 34.71
CA THR A 367 -4.86 -7.22 35.80
C THR A 367 -6.32 -6.80 35.94
N GLY A 368 -6.98 -6.39 34.85
CA GLY A 368 -8.39 -6.01 34.87
C GLY A 368 -9.32 -7.18 35.24
N LYS A 369 -9.03 -8.40 34.77
CA LYS A 369 -9.75 -9.61 35.21
C LYS A 369 -9.55 -9.89 36.69
N LEU A 370 -8.33 -9.70 37.19
CA LEU A 370 -8.01 -9.89 38.61
C LEU A 370 -8.76 -8.87 39.47
N GLU A 371 -8.82 -7.61 39.07
CA GLU A 371 -9.61 -6.57 39.76
C GLU A 371 -11.10 -6.91 39.80
N GLN A 372 -11.70 -7.29 38.68
CA GLN A 372 -13.10 -7.73 38.64
C GLN A 372 -13.34 -8.95 39.55
N LEU A 373 -12.40 -9.90 39.58
CA LEU A 373 -12.49 -11.07 40.45
C LEU A 373 -12.29 -10.70 41.93
N ARG A 374 -11.47 -9.70 42.26
CA ARG A 374 -11.35 -9.16 43.62
C ARG A 374 -12.70 -8.62 44.09
N ASP A 375 -13.40 -7.85 43.28
CA ASP A 375 -14.70 -7.30 43.64
C ASP A 375 -15.74 -8.41 43.82
N ARG A 376 -15.78 -9.38 42.89
CA ARG A 376 -16.71 -10.52 42.97
C ARG A 376 -16.44 -11.46 44.13
N VAL A 377 -15.19 -11.61 44.58
CA VAL A 377 -14.87 -12.37 45.79
C VAL A 377 -15.45 -11.68 47.02
N LEU A 378 -15.34 -10.35 47.12
CA LEU A 378 -15.92 -9.59 48.23
C LEU A 378 -17.45 -9.63 48.20
N GLU A 379 -18.06 -9.44 47.03
CA GLU A 379 -19.51 -9.55 46.83
C GLU A 379 -20.03 -10.92 47.26
N HIS A 380 -19.39 -12.01 46.77
CA HIS A 380 -19.78 -13.37 47.14
C HIS A 380 -19.71 -13.62 48.66
N LEU A 381 -18.64 -13.17 49.34
CA LEU A 381 -18.51 -13.31 50.79
C LEU A 381 -19.48 -12.38 51.57
N SER A 382 -19.85 -11.26 50.97
CA SER A 382 -20.88 -10.36 51.50
C SER A 382 -22.28 -10.97 51.42
N ASP A 383 -22.57 -11.79 50.43
CA ASP A 383 -23.87 -12.46 50.30
C ASP A 383 -23.93 -13.80 51.03
N ALA A 384 -22.78 -14.45 51.21
CA ALA A 384 -22.72 -15.76 51.86
C ALA A 384 -23.03 -15.70 53.36
N GLU A 385 -23.77 -16.68 53.85
CA GLU A 385 -23.95 -16.92 55.29
C GLU A 385 -22.77 -17.73 55.84
N GLY A 386 -22.04 -17.15 56.80
CA GLY A 386 -20.93 -17.81 57.48
C GLY A 386 -19.69 -18.04 56.62
N TRP A 387 -18.81 -18.92 57.13
CA TRP A 387 -17.49 -19.18 56.59
C TRP A 387 -17.53 -20.02 55.31
N GLN A 388 -16.85 -19.57 54.25
CA GLN A 388 -16.85 -20.22 52.94
C GLN A 388 -15.54 -20.96 52.68
N SER A 389 -15.62 -22.18 52.13
CA SER A 389 -14.41 -22.92 51.72
C SER A 389 -13.83 -22.38 50.40
N LYS A 390 -12.50 -22.46 50.23
CA LYS A 390 -11.82 -22.06 48.97
C LYS A 390 -12.45 -22.69 47.72
N ARG A 391 -12.78 -23.98 47.79
CA ARG A 391 -13.42 -24.73 46.68
C ARG A 391 -14.84 -24.22 46.36
N LEU A 392 -15.57 -23.77 47.37
CA LEU A 392 -16.92 -23.23 47.17
C LEU A 392 -16.83 -21.86 46.48
N ILE A 393 -15.91 -21.00 46.89
CA ILE A 393 -15.64 -19.70 46.26
C ILE A 393 -15.28 -19.90 44.77
N GLU A 394 -14.35 -20.81 44.47
CA GLU A 394 -13.96 -21.15 43.09
C GLU A 394 -15.14 -21.65 42.23
N LYS A 395 -16.08 -22.39 42.83
CA LYS A 395 -17.25 -22.92 42.11
C LYS A 395 -18.35 -21.87 41.92
N SER A 396 -18.48 -20.93 42.86
CA SER A 396 -19.55 -19.93 42.88
C SER A 396 -19.24 -18.70 42.02
N ILE A 397 -17.96 -18.42 41.76
CA ILE A 397 -17.53 -17.28 40.96
C ILE A 397 -17.09 -17.78 39.57
N ALA A 398 -17.80 -17.37 38.52
CA ALA A 398 -17.39 -17.66 37.15
C ALA A 398 -16.07 -16.95 36.80
N GLY A 399 -14.99 -17.68 36.53
CA GLY A 399 -13.69 -17.09 36.19
C GLY A 399 -12.55 -18.10 36.16
N ASP A 400 -11.33 -17.62 35.95
CA ASP A 400 -10.14 -18.45 36.05
C ASP A 400 -9.84 -18.73 37.53
N ASN A 401 -9.85 -20.01 37.92
CA ASN A 401 -9.60 -20.43 39.30
C ASN A 401 -8.25 -19.93 39.83
N ASN A 402 -7.20 -19.83 39.02
CA ASN A 402 -5.91 -19.32 39.49
C ASN A 402 -6.00 -17.83 39.86
N LEU A 403 -6.74 -17.04 39.09
CA LEU A 403 -6.96 -15.62 39.40
C LEU A 403 -7.91 -15.43 40.59
N ILE A 404 -8.93 -16.28 40.75
CA ILE A 404 -9.81 -16.26 41.93
C ILE A 404 -9.00 -16.54 43.20
N ARG A 405 -8.09 -17.52 43.15
CA ARG A 405 -7.19 -17.83 44.28
C ARG A 405 -6.29 -16.66 44.60
N GLN A 406 -5.67 -16.07 43.58
CA GLN A 406 -4.81 -14.90 43.74
C GLN A 406 -5.58 -13.73 44.39
N ALA A 407 -6.78 -13.41 43.88
CA ALA A 407 -7.62 -12.35 44.43
C ALA A 407 -7.98 -12.62 45.91
N LEU A 408 -8.32 -13.86 46.25
CA LEU A 408 -8.63 -14.27 47.61
C LEU A 408 -7.41 -14.14 48.54
N ASP A 409 -6.24 -14.60 48.09
CA ASP A 409 -5.00 -14.55 48.87
C ASP A 409 -4.55 -13.08 49.10
N GLU A 410 -4.74 -12.19 48.12
CA GLU A 410 -4.48 -10.74 48.24
C GLU A 410 -5.46 -10.04 49.20
N HIS A 411 -6.75 -10.40 49.18
CA HIS A 411 -7.71 -9.88 50.17
C HIS A 411 -7.39 -10.35 51.59
N VAL A 412 -6.85 -11.55 51.76
CA VAL A 412 -6.34 -12.02 53.05
C VAL A 412 -5.11 -11.23 53.47
N ALA A 413 -4.15 -11.03 52.57
CA ALA A 413 -2.93 -10.26 52.85
C ALA A 413 -3.23 -8.81 53.22
N THR A 414 -4.25 -8.20 52.62
CA THR A 414 -4.70 -6.83 52.88
C THR A 414 -5.71 -6.72 54.03
N GLY A 415 -6.09 -7.83 54.67
CA GLY A 415 -7.02 -7.86 55.80
C GLY A 415 -8.49 -7.62 55.45
N ARG A 416 -8.84 -7.55 54.16
CA ARG A 416 -10.23 -7.43 53.68
C ARG A 416 -11.02 -8.72 53.84
N VAL A 417 -10.34 -9.86 53.89
CA VAL A 417 -10.89 -11.20 54.14
C VAL A 417 -10.08 -11.86 55.26
N VAL A 418 -10.75 -12.58 56.16
CA VAL A 418 -10.08 -13.36 57.21
C VAL A 418 -10.11 -14.83 56.81
N ALA A 419 -9.02 -15.55 57.09
CA ALA A 419 -8.92 -16.99 56.85
C ALA A 419 -8.69 -17.76 58.16
N ARG A 420 -9.38 -18.88 58.36
CA ARG A 420 -9.16 -19.78 59.50
C ARG A 420 -9.02 -21.24 59.07
N PRO A 421 -8.39 -22.11 59.87
CA PRO A 421 -8.42 -23.54 59.64
C PRO A 421 -9.85 -24.08 59.72
N ARG A 422 -10.24 -24.91 58.76
CA ARG A 422 -11.52 -25.62 58.78
C ARG A 422 -11.51 -26.74 59.82
N GLN A 423 -12.56 -26.84 60.62
CA GLN A 423 -12.73 -27.96 61.54
C GLN A 423 -13.17 -29.23 60.78
N GLY A 424 -12.44 -30.34 60.91
CA GLY A 424 -12.76 -31.65 60.32
C GLY A 424 -11.60 -32.34 59.58
N ARG A 425 -11.80 -33.60 59.16
CA ARG A 425 -10.81 -34.37 58.38
C ARG A 425 -10.63 -33.74 57.00
N GLY A 426 -9.42 -33.23 56.72
CA GLY A 426 -9.03 -32.77 55.38
C GLY A 426 -8.18 -31.51 55.30
N GLY A 427 -7.91 -30.80 56.41
CA GLY A 427 -6.91 -29.72 56.47
C GLY A 427 -7.05 -28.66 55.37
N GLY A 428 -8.01 -27.74 55.52
CA GLY A 428 -8.22 -26.62 54.58
C GLY A 428 -8.48 -25.31 55.32
N LYS A 429 -8.54 -24.19 54.58
CA LYS A 429 -8.94 -22.88 55.12
C LYS A 429 -10.38 -22.55 54.73
N GLU A 430 -11.08 -21.85 55.61
CA GLU A 430 -12.33 -21.16 55.31
C GLU A 430 -12.14 -19.66 55.43
N TYR A 431 -12.95 -18.90 54.70
CA TYR A 431 -12.80 -17.47 54.47
C TYR A 431 -14.12 -16.75 54.75
N ALA A 432 -14.04 -15.57 55.37
CA ALA A 432 -15.19 -14.70 55.63
C ALA A 432 -14.75 -13.23 55.66
N LEU A 433 -15.70 -12.30 55.52
CA LEU A 433 -15.44 -10.88 55.78
C LEU A 433 -15.24 -10.65 57.28
N PRO A 434 -14.32 -9.74 57.70
CA PRO A 434 -14.08 -9.43 59.12
C PRO A 434 -15.34 -9.08 59.93
N ALA A 435 -16.33 -8.43 59.30
CA ALA A 435 -17.59 -8.07 59.96
C ALA A 435 -18.52 -9.27 60.24
N LYS A 436 -18.20 -10.46 59.70
CA LYS A 436 -18.99 -11.70 59.82
C LYS A 436 -18.26 -12.82 60.56
N THR A 437 -17.06 -12.57 61.09
CA THR A 437 -16.23 -13.59 61.74
C THR A 437 -16.61 -13.87 63.18
#